data_AF-A0A160VGD5-F1
#
_entry.id   AF-A0A160VGD5-F1
#
_cell.length_a   1.000
_cell.length_b   1.000
_cell.length_c   1.000
_cell.angle_alpha   90.00
_cell.angle_beta   90.00
_cell.angle_gamma   90.00
#
_symmetry.space_group_name_H-M   'P 1'
#
loop_
_entity.id
_entity.type
_entity.pdbx_description
1 polymer ?
#
loop_
_entity_poly.entity_id
_entity_poly.type
_entity_poly.pdbx_seq_one_letter_code
_entity_poly.pdbx_strand_id
1 'polypeptide(L)'
;MTSSAIVWLMNEPSGSPIRKDAVRPYWAKALELIPDLHFELSTTLVGVNSITFYYRGPLGMSAECFHFGSDQKVHRPFAHYAA
;
A
#
# COMPACT_ATOMS: atom_id res chain seq x y z
N MET A 1 4.37 0.03 -6.55
CA MET A 1 4.06 0.29 -5.14
C MET A 1 5.31 0.11 -4.32
N THR A 2 5.62 1.03 -3.42
CA THR A 2 6.74 0.91 -2.48
C THR A 2 6.19 0.67 -1.08
N SER A 3 6.63 -0.40 -0.42
CA SER A 3 6.12 -0.83 0.89
C SER A 3 7.11 -1.79 1.55
N SER A 4 7.38 -1.64 2.84
CA SER A 4 8.19 -2.62 3.59
C SER A 4 7.50 -3.97 3.74
N ALA A 5 6.17 -4.05 3.63
CA ALA A 5 5.44 -5.32 3.66
C ALA A 5 5.76 -6.21 2.45
N ILE A 6 6.18 -5.63 1.32
CA ILE A 6 6.65 -6.38 0.14
C ILE A 6 7.88 -7.21 0.48
N VAL A 7 8.82 -6.65 1.26
CA VAL A 7 10.03 -7.34 1.70
C VAL A 7 9.64 -8.61 2.45
N TRP A 8 8.65 -8.51 3.35
CA TRP A 8 8.21 -9.61 4.18
C TRP A 8 7.40 -10.68 3.41
N LEU A 9 6.42 -10.27 2.60
CA LEU A 9 5.54 -11.21 1.89
C LEU A 9 6.18 -11.86 0.66
N MET A 10 7.11 -11.18 -0.01
CA MET A 10 7.70 -11.62 -1.28
C MET A 10 9.18 -12.03 -1.17
N ASN A 11 9.79 -11.88 0.02
CA ASN A 11 11.22 -12.11 0.23
C ASN A 11 12.09 -11.33 -0.78
N GLU A 12 11.66 -10.11 -1.12
CA GLU A 12 12.31 -9.23 -2.10
C GLU A 12 13.02 -8.09 -1.34
N PRO A 13 14.35 -8.10 -1.24
CA PRO A 13 15.08 -7.21 -0.34
C PRO A 13 15.03 -5.73 -0.72
N SER A 14 14.77 -5.41 -2.00
CA SER A 14 14.85 -4.03 -2.46
C SER A 14 13.63 -3.20 -2.04
N GLY A 15 12.53 -3.82 -1.62
CA GLY A 15 11.26 -3.13 -1.28
C GLY A 15 10.75 -2.26 -2.44
N SER A 16 11.29 -2.51 -3.63
CA SER A 16 11.33 -1.58 -4.76
C SER A 16 10.11 -1.80 -5.63
N PRO A 17 9.72 -0.82 -6.46
CA PRO A 17 8.36 -0.72 -6.95
C PRO A 17 7.93 -1.97 -7.71
N ILE A 18 6.97 -2.69 -7.14
CA ILE A 18 6.24 -3.71 -7.86
C ILE A 18 5.57 -3.01 -9.05
N ARG A 19 6.00 -3.36 -10.28
CA ARG A 19 5.33 -2.99 -11.53
C ARG A 19 3.91 -3.55 -11.51
N LYS A 20 2.96 -2.91 -12.20
CA LYS A 20 1.53 -3.29 -12.20
C LYS A 20 1.29 -4.80 -12.25
N ASP A 21 2.05 -5.50 -13.09
CA ASP A 21 1.92 -6.95 -13.32
C ASP A 21 2.26 -7.78 -12.07
N ALA A 22 3.17 -7.32 -11.22
CA ALA A 22 3.57 -8.01 -10.01
C ALA A 22 2.72 -7.61 -8.78
N VAL A 23 1.82 -6.62 -8.92
CA VAL A 23 0.90 -6.22 -7.84
C VAL A 23 -0.14 -7.30 -7.64
N ARG A 24 -0.68 -7.86 -8.73
CA ARG A 24 -1.72 -8.88 -8.66
C ARG A 24 -1.34 -10.13 -7.84
N PRO A 25 -0.19 -10.80 -8.08
CA PRO A 25 0.19 -11.97 -7.27
C PRO A 25 0.48 -11.63 -5.80
N TYR A 26 0.99 -10.43 -5.51
CA TYR A 26 1.18 -9.96 -4.13
C TYR A 26 -0.16 -9.85 -3.38
N TRP A 27 -1.15 -9.19 -3.98
CA TRP A 27 -2.48 -9.04 -3.37
C TRP A 27 -3.21 -10.38 -3.25
N ALA A 28 -3.08 -11.25 -4.26
CA ALA A 28 -3.66 -12.60 -4.20
C ALA A 28 -3.12 -13.37 -2.99
N LYS A 29 -1.80 -13.41 -2.80
CA LYS A 29 -1.16 -14.05 -1.66
C LYS A 29 -1.58 -13.43 -0.32
N ALA A 30 -1.70 -12.10 -0.25
CA ALA A 30 -2.14 -11.42 0.96
C ALA A 30 -3.60 -11.79 1.33
N LEU A 31 -4.50 -11.88 0.35
CA LEU A 31 -5.89 -12.27 0.56
C LEU A 31 -6.05 -13.75 0.93
N GLU A 32 -5.17 -14.62 0.42
CA GLU A 32 -5.11 -16.02 0.84
C GLU A 32 -4.64 -16.16 2.30
N LEU A 33 -3.64 -15.37 2.70
CA LEU A 33 -3.08 -15.39 4.06
C LEU A 33 -3.98 -14.72 5.09
N ILE A 34 -4.76 -13.72 4.68
CA ILE A 34 -5.64 -12.92 5.54
C ILE A 34 -7.03 -12.91 4.92
N PRO A 35 -7.84 -13.99 5.11
CA PRO A 35 -9.15 -14.12 4.48
C PRO A 35 -10.15 -13.05 4.93
N ASP A 36 -9.99 -12.55 6.16
CA ASP A 36 -10.80 -11.48 6.75
C ASP A 36 -10.03 -10.14 6.74
N LEU A 37 -9.39 -9.84 5.61
CA LEU A 37 -8.61 -8.61 5.45
C LEU A 37 -9.53 -7.40 5.63
N HIS A 38 -9.32 -6.66 6.71
CA HIS A 38 -10.09 -5.49 7.06
C HIS A 38 -9.20 -4.26 7.26
N PHE A 39 -9.68 -3.11 6.80
CA PHE A 39 -9.04 -1.81 6.97
C PHE A 39 -10.02 -0.83 7.62
N GLU A 40 -9.59 -0.20 8.71
CA GLU A 40 -10.37 0.82 9.42
C GLU A 40 -9.75 2.20 9.18
N LEU A 41 -10.41 3.03 8.37
CA LEU A 41 -9.93 4.38 8.04
C LEU A 41 -10.01 5.29 9.27
N SER A 42 -8.90 5.90 9.65
CA SER A 42 -8.85 6.90 10.73
C SER A 42 -8.94 8.32 10.18
N THR A 43 -8.15 8.66 9.16
CA THR A 43 -8.20 9.99 8.54
C THR A 43 -7.73 9.99 7.10
N THR A 44 -8.10 11.05 6.38
CA THR A 44 -7.68 11.33 5.01
C THR A 44 -7.05 12.72 4.96
N LEU A 45 -5.80 12.79 4.48
CA LEU A 45 -5.11 14.06 4.22
C LEU A 45 -5.06 14.28 2.71
N VAL A 46 -5.45 15.48 2.27
CA VAL A 46 -5.51 15.85 0.84
C VAL A 46 -4.41 16.85 0.53
N GLY A 47 -3.53 16.49 -0.41
CA GLY A 47 -2.53 17.36 -0.99
C GLY A 47 -2.95 17.88 -2.37
N VAL A 48 -2.05 18.61 -3.03
CA VAL A 48 -2.32 19.21 -4.35
C VAL A 48 -2.55 18.15 -5.43
N ASN A 49 -1.77 17.07 -5.42
CA ASN A 49 -1.86 15.96 -6.38
C ASN A 49 -1.73 14.59 -5.72
N SER A 50 -2.02 14.53 -4.42
CA SER A 50 -1.88 13.32 -3.63
C SER A 50 -2.94 13.23 -2.55
N ILE A 51 -3.23 11.99 -2.14
CA ILE A 51 -4.08 11.69 -1.00
C ILE A 51 -3.29 10.75 -0.10
N THR A 52 -3.33 10.99 1.21
CA THR A 52 -2.80 10.06 2.21
C THR A 52 -3.93 9.52 3.06
N PHE A 53 -4.06 8.20 3.12
CA PHE A 53 -4.92 7.52 4.08
C PHE A 53 -4.11 7.12 5.30
N TYR A 54 -4.62 7.46 6.48
CA TYR A 54 -4.13 6.92 7.74
C TYR A 54 -5.19 5.96 8.28
N TYR A 55 -4.82 4.70 8.48
CA TYR A 55 -5.77 3.63 8.76
C TYR A 55 -5.15 2.56 9.66
N ARG A 56 -5.99 1.75 10.30
CA ARG A 56 -5.57 0.51 10.96
C ARG A 56 -5.78 -0.65 10.00
N GLY A 57 -4.70 -1.36 9.68
CA GLY A 57 -4.72 -2.56 8.84
C GLY A 57 -4.19 -3.79 9.56
N PRO A 58 -3.93 -4.89 8.83
CA PRO A 58 -3.49 -6.16 9.41
C PRO A 58 -2.10 -6.08 10.06
N LEU A 59 -1.29 -5.08 9.68
CA LEU A 59 0.04 -4.82 10.24
C LEU A 59 0.04 -3.70 11.30
N GLY A 60 -1.14 -3.31 11.81
CA GLY A 60 -1.29 -2.20 12.75
C GLY A 60 -1.57 -0.87 12.06
N MET A 61 -1.10 0.24 12.65
CA MET A 61 -1.32 1.58 12.08
C MET A 61 -0.45 1.81 10.85
N SER A 62 -1.09 2.29 9.79
CA SER A 62 -0.49 2.46 8.47
C SER A 62 -0.83 3.83 7.89
N ALA A 63 0.10 4.38 7.11
CA ALA A 63 -0.10 5.55 6.27
C ALA A 63 0.20 5.21 4.81
N GLU A 64 -0.80 5.28 3.93
CA GLU A 64 -0.62 5.08 2.48
C GLU A 64 -0.81 6.39 1.72
N CYS A 65 0.23 6.80 1.00
CA CYS A 65 0.24 8.02 0.19
C CYS A 65 0.20 7.68 -1.29
N PHE A 66 -0.79 8.23 -1.99
CA PHE A 66 -1.06 8.00 -3.40
C PHE A 66 -0.84 9.30 -4.19
N HIS A 67 0.13 9.31 -5.09
CA HIS A 67 0.31 10.42 -6.04
C HIS A 67 -0.40 10.13 -7.36
N PHE A 68 -1.17 11.11 -7.83
CA PHE A 68 -1.96 11.01 -9.04
C PHE A 68 -1.22 11.60 -10.25
N GLY A 69 -1.39 10.96 -11.41
CA GLY A 69 -0.99 11.50 -12.70
C GLY A 69 -2.04 12.45 -13.28
N SER A 70 -1.73 13.06 -14.42
CA SER A 70 -2.68 13.89 -15.16
C SER A 70 -3.91 13.12 -15.68
N ASP A 71 -3.81 11.80 -15.77
CA ASP A 71 -4.88 10.87 -16.13
C ASP A 71 -5.81 10.51 -14.95
N GLN A 72 -5.64 11.19 -13.80
CA GLN A 72 -6.39 10.95 -12.55
C GLN A 72 -6.22 9.52 -12.00
N LYS A 73 -5.13 8.83 -12.35
CA LYS A 73 -4.79 7.50 -11.82
C LYS A 73 -3.63 7.59 -10.85
N VAL A 74 -3.56 6.64 -9.92
CA VAL A 74 -2.42 6.48 -9.00
C VAL A 74 -1.19 6.01 -9.79
N HIS A 75 -0.11 6.79 -9.74
CA HIS A 75 1.17 6.45 -10.39
C HIS A 75 2.23 6.03 -9.37
N ARG A 76 2.22 6.63 -8.17
CA ARG A 76 3.23 6.35 -7.13
C ARG A 76 2.57 6.18 -5.76
N PRO A 77 2.20 4.93 -5.41
CA PRO A 77 1.72 4.59 -4.07
C PRO A 77 2.88 4.17 -3.14
N PHE A 78 2.88 4.72 -1.93
CA PHE A 78 3.84 4.45 -0.85
C PHE A 78 3.09 4.02 0.42
N ALA A 79 3.40 2.85 0.95
CA ALA A 79 2.87 2.38 2.23
C ALA A 79 3.93 2.49 3.33
N HIS A 80 3.52 3.06 4.46
CA HIS A 80 4.31 3.21 5.67
C HIS A 80 3.56 2.53 6.81
N TYR A 81 4.29 1.86 7.69
CA TYR A 81 3.74 1.18 8.86
C TYR A 81 4.41 1.75 10.11
N ALA A 82 3.68 1.82 11.22
CA ALA A 82 4.26 2.20 12.50
C ALA A 82 5.40 1.24 12.88
N ALA A 83 6.47 1.79 13.49
CA ALA A 83 7.63 1.04 13.96
C ALA A 83 7.39 0.37 15.30
#